data_AF-A0A6B3IHR1-F1
#
_entry.id   AF-A0A6B3IHR1-F1
#
_cell.length_a   1.000
_cell.length_b   1.000
_cell.length_c   1.000
_cell.angle_alpha   90.00
_cell.angle_beta   90.00
_cell.angle_gamma   90.00
#
_symmetry.space_group_name_H-M   'P 1'
#
loop_
_entity.id
_entity.type
_entity.pdbx_description
1 polymer ?
#
loop_
_entity_poly.entity_id
_entity_poly.type
_entity_poly.pdbx_seq_one_letter_code
_entity_poly.pdbx_strand_id
1 'polypeptide(L)'
;LPLPLTHPGGLLHGDVIGHEQWKAEWARSLRQVEGEGANLLAEFPETVDQGVRELHGQEDAATARLPRWIHLRDVTLLGGAISAVSLPLWRGRLSDVSGWALGRPQ
;
A
#
# COMPACT_ATOMS: atom_id res chain seq x y z
N LEU A 1 0.05 -10.25 -8.33
CA LEU A 1 -1.27 -10.79 -8.76
C LEU A 1 -2.10 -9.60 -9.19
N PRO A 2 -2.52 -9.49 -10.46
CA PRO A 2 -3.24 -8.32 -10.94
C PRO A 2 -4.62 -8.23 -10.28
N LEU A 3 -4.92 -7.06 -9.71
CA LEU A 3 -6.13 -6.80 -8.96
C LEU A 3 -6.58 -5.34 -9.15
N PRO A 4 -7.74 -5.10 -9.80
CA PRO A 4 -8.46 -3.85 -9.65
C PRO A 4 -9.14 -3.78 -8.27
N LEU A 5 -9.12 -2.61 -7.65
CA LEU A 5 -9.83 -2.31 -6.40
C LEU A 5 -10.50 -0.95 -6.45
N THR A 6 -11.66 -0.84 -5.80
CA THR A 6 -12.39 0.41 -5.62
C THR A 6 -12.13 0.94 -4.22
N HIS A 7 -11.73 2.20 -4.11
CA HIS A 7 -11.51 2.90 -2.86
C HIS A 7 -12.11 4.33 -2.95
N PRO A 8 -12.19 5.11 -1.85
CA PRO A 8 -12.82 6.43 -1.86
C PRO A 8 -12.26 7.43 -2.89
N GLY A 9 -11.02 7.24 -3.34
CA GLY A 9 -10.37 8.10 -4.34
C GLY A 9 -10.51 7.63 -5.79
N GLY A 10 -11.17 6.50 -6.05
CA GLY A 10 -11.41 5.98 -7.39
C GLY A 10 -11.09 4.49 -7.56
N LEU A 11 -10.80 4.11 -8.80
CA LEU A 11 -10.39 2.75 -9.16
C LEU A 11 -8.87 2.68 -9.25
N LEU A 12 -8.27 1.74 -8.54
CA LEU A 12 -6.86 1.39 -8.67
C LEU A 12 -6.75 0.05 -9.38
N HIS A 13 -5.75 -0.14 -10.22
CA HIS A 13 -5.34 -1.48 -10.62
C HIS A 13 -3.82 -1.62 -10.55
N GLY A 14 -3.35 -2.79 -10.13
CA GLY A 14 -1.93 -3.09 -10.02
C GLY A 14 -1.71 -4.53 -9.59
N ASP A 15 -0.48 -4.88 -9.25
CA ASP A 15 -0.14 -6.19 -8.70
C ASP A 15 -0.20 -6.17 -7.17
N VAL A 16 -1.03 -7.02 -6.56
CA VAL A 16 -0.96 -7.28 -5.12
C VAL A 16 0.35 -7.95 -4.78
N ILE A 17 1.03 -7.40 -3.78
CA ILE A 17 2.28 -7.89 -3.21
C ILE A 17 2.18 -8.00 -1.68
N GLY A 18 3.08 -8.79 -1.09
CA GLY A 18 3.17 -8.94 0.36
C GLY A 18 3.70 -7.68 1.05
N HIS A 19 3.41 -7.53 2.34
CA HIS A 19 3.83 -6.39 3.15
C HIS A 19 5.36 -6.18 3.17
N GLU A 20 6.13 -7.24 3.46
CA GLU A 20 7.60 -7.17 3.49
C GLU A 20 8.19 -6.82 2.12
N GLN A 21 7.58 -7.34 1.04
CA GLN A 21 7.99 -6.99 -0.31
C GLN A 21 7.75 -5.51 -0.57
N TRP A 22 6.58 -4.98 -0.23
CA TRP A 22 6.25 -3.57 -0.41
C TRP A 22 7.24 -2.64 0.33
N LYS A 23 7.59 -2.95 1.58
CA LYS A 23 8.57 -2.18 2.37
C LYS A 23 9.96 -2.21 1.73
N ALA A 24 10.41 -3.38 1.28
CA ALA A 24 11.70 -3.52 0.61
C ALA A 24 11.76 -2.70 -0.69
N GLU A 25 10.68 -2.69 -1.47
CA GLU A 25 10.59 -1.90 -2.70
C GLU A 25 10.51 -0.38 -2.41
N TRP A 26 9.77 0.04 -1.37
CA TRP A 26 9.73 1.43 -0.90
C TRP A 26 11.13 1.94 -0.53
N ALA A 27 11.81 1.23 0.36
CA ALA A 27 13.13 1.62 0.83
C ALA A 27 14.15 1.65 -0.32
N ARG A 28 14.05 0.70 -1.26
CA ARG A 28 14.86 0.70 -2.48
C ARG A 28 14.60 1.91 -3.37
N SER A 29 13.34 2.30 -3.56
CA SER A 29 12.97 3.46 -4.39
C SER A 29 13.50 4.77 -3.83
N LEU A 30 13.52 4.92 -2.50
CA LEU A 30 14.02 6.13 -1.85
C LEU A 30 15.53 6.21 -1.81
N ARG A 31 16.24 5.07 -1.66
CA ARG A 31 17.70 5.05 -1.76
C ARG A 31 18.23 5.41 -3.16
N GLN A 32 17.38 5.36 -4.19
CA GLN A 32 17.71 5.83 -5.52
C GLN A 32 17.57 7.35 -5.68
N VAL A 33 16.95 8.03 -4.72
CA VAL A 33 16.83 9.49 -4.68
C VAL A 33 17.95 10.03 -3.80
N GLU A 34 18.86 10.83 -4.37
CA GLU A 34 19.93 11.47 -3.62
C GLU A 34 19.36 12.52 -2.64
N GLY A 35 19.68 12.41 -1.35
CA GLY A 35 19.29 13.41 -0.35
C GLY A 35 19.33 12.89 1.09
N GLU A 36 19.72 13.75 2.03
CA GLU A 36 19.84 13.42 3.47
C GLU A 36 18.50 12.92 4.08
N GLY A 37 17.37 13.43 3.58
CA GLY A 37 16.04 13.02 4.00
C GLY A 37 15.57 11.66 3.46
N ALA A 38 16.23 11.09 2.45
CA ALA A 38 15.79 9.85 1.81
C ALA A 38 15.87 8.64 2.75
N ASN A 39 16.90 8.60 3.61
CA ASN A 39 17.06 7.54 4.61
C ASN A 39 15.97 7.59 5.68
N LEU A 40 15.59 8.79 6.14
CA LEU A 40 14.49 8.94 7.10
C LEU A 40 13.15 8.49 6.51
N LEU A 41 12.90 8.85 5.25
CA LEU A 41 11.69 8.41 4.54
C LEU A 41 11.68 6.90 4.27
N ALA A 42 12.85 6.26 4.09
CA ALA A 42 12.95 4.82 3.84
C ALA A 42 12.45 4.00 5.03
N GLU A 43 12.67 4.47 6.26
CA GLU A 43 12.24 3.84 7.51
C GLU A 43 10.80 4.19 7.92
N PHE A 44 10.15 5.10 7.19
CA PHE A 44 8.81 5.57 7.51
C PHE A 44 7.76 4.45 7.65
N PRO A 45 7.71 3.42 6.77
CA PRO A 45 6.76 2.32 6.91
C PRO A 45 6.88 1.58 8.24
N GLU A 46 8.10 1.32 8.71
CA GLU A 46 8.34 0.63 9.98
C GLU A 46 7.82 1.47 11.15
N THR A 47 8.03 2.79 11.10
CA THR A 47 7.53 3.72 12.11
C THR A 47 6.00 3.71 12.17
N VAL A 48 5.32 3.71 11.02
CA VAL A 48 3.86 3.59 10.95
C VAL A 48 3.39 2.26 11.53
N ASP A 49 4.03 1.16 11.17
CA ASP A 49 3.64 -0.17 11.66
C ASP A 49 3.84 -0.30 13.17
N GLN A 50 4.93 0.27 13.69
CA GLN A 50 5.19 0.31 15.13
C GLN A 50 4.14 1.13 15.87
N GLY A 51 3.83 2.34 15.40
CA GLY A 51 2.79 3.17 16.01
C GLY A 51 1.41 2.49 16.00
N VAL A 52 1.07 1.77 14.93
CA VAL A 52 -0.18 0.98 14.88
C VAL A 52 -0.18 -0.16 15.88
N ARG A 53 0.95 -0.88 16.06
CA ARG A 53 1.06 -1.95 17.06
C ARG A 53 0.90 -1.41 18.48
N GLU A 54 1.53 -0.27 18.78
CA GLU A 54 1.48 0.37 20.10
C GLU A 54 0.06 0.84 20.45
N LEU A 55 -0.64 1.47 19.50
CA LEU A 55 -2.00 1.98 19.71
C LEU A 55 -3.03 0.88 19.94
N HIS A 56 -2.83 -0.32 19.38
CA HIS A 56 -3.79 -1.42 19.47
C HIS A 56 -3.43 -2.50 20.49
N GLY A 57 -2.29 -2.38 21.18
CA GLY A 57 -1.88 -3.30 22.25
C GLY A 57 -1.81 -4.78 21.86
N GLN A 58 -1.66 -5.64 22.89
CA GLN A 58 -1.66 -7.10 22.78
C GLN A 58 -3.07 -7.73 22.65
N GLU A 59 -4.15 -6.93 22.61
CA GLU A 59 -5.55 -7.42 22.53
C GLU A 59 -5.83 -8.30 21.31
N ASP A 60 -4.99 -8.22 20.29
CA ASP A 60 -5.12 -8.98 19.05
C ASP A 60 -4.18 -10.19 18.96
N ALA A 61 -3.52 -10.61 20.04
CA ALA A 61 -2.75 -11.87 20.04
C ALA A 61 -3.66 -13.12 19.94
N ALA A 62 -4.96 -12.98 20.24
CA ALA A 62 -5.92 -14.08 20.33
C ALA A 62 -6.78 -14.30 19.08
N THR A 63 -6.81 -13.37 18.12
CA THR A 63 -7.52 -13.54 16.85
C THR A 63 -6.51 -13.46 15.71
N ALA A 64 -6.57 -14.38 14.75
CA ALA A 64 -5.76 -14.32 13.55
C ALA A 64 -6.09 -13.01 12.81
N ARG A 65 -5.32 -11.94 13.10
CA ARG A 65 -5.56 -10.58 12.59
C ARG A 65 -5.65 -10.63 11.07
N LEU A 66 -6.82 -10.30 10.53
CA LEU A 66 -6.96 -9.99 9.11
C LEU A 66 -5.96 -8.87 8.75
N PRO A 67 -5.35 -8.90 7.55
CA PRO A 67 -4.45 -7.84 7.12
C PRO A 67 -5.13 -6.48 7.21
N ARG A 68 -4.50 -5.51 7.90
CA ARG A 68 -5.02 -4.14 8.01
C ARG A 68 -4.78 -3.31 6.74
N TRP A 69 -3.77 -3.71 5.97
CA TRP A 69 -3.27 -2.98 4.81
C TRP A 69 -3.31 -3.87 3.57
N ILE A 70 -3.58 -3.26 2.43
CA ILE A 70 -3.36 -3.83 1.11
C ILE A 70 -2.24 -3.05 0.41
N HIS A 71 -1.38 -3.79 -0.29
CA HIS A 71 -0.19 -3.25 -0.94
C HIS A 71 -0.20 -3.63 -2.41
N LEU A 72 -0.01 -2.63 -3.27
CA LEU A 72 0.08 -2.82 -4.71
C LEU A 72 1.42 -2.28 -5.24
N ARG A 73 1.90 -2.87 -6.32
CA ARG A 73 2.94 -2.31 -7.20
C ARG A 73 2.41 -2.07 -8.61
N ASP A 74 3.15 -1.30 -9.40
CA ASP A 74 2.84 -1.01 -10.81
C ASP A 74 1.39 -0.53 -10.97
N VAL A 75 1.06 0.50 -10.21
CA VAL A 75 -0.32 0.90 -9.93
C VAL A 75 -0.76 1.99 -10.89
N THR A 76 -1.96 1.87 -11.42
CA THR A 76 -2.66 2.95 -12.12
C THR A 76 -3.89 3.34 -11.32
N LEU A 77 -3.99 4.63 -10.98
CA LEU A 77 -5.15 5.25 -10.35
C LEU A 77 -5.99 5.95 -11.42
N LEU A 78 -7.28 5.60 -11.45
CA LEU A 78 -8.32 6.26 -12.24
C LEU A 78 -9.28 6.96 -11.27
N GLY A 79 -9.21 8.30 -11.23
CA GLY A 79 -10.00 9.10 -10.30
C GLY A 79 -10.71 10.28 -11.00
N GLY A 80 -12.04 10.24 -11.03
CA GLY A 80 -12.89 11.38 -11.43
C GLY A 80 -12.49 12.04 -12.77
N ALA A 81 -12.50 13.37 -12.80
CA ALA A 81 -12.19 14.18 -13.98
C ALA A 81 -10.68 14.31 -14.31
N ILE A 82 -9.83 13.53 -13.63
CA ILE A 82 -8.37 13.62 -13.73
C ILE A 82 -7.86 12.46 -14.59
N SER A 83 -6.83 12.73 -15.41
CA SER A 83 -6.13 11.69 -16.17
C SER A 83 -5.56 10.59 -15.26
N ALA A 84 -5.42 9.39 -15.80
CA ALA A 84 -4.81 8.26 -15.11
C ALA A 84 -3.43 8.62 -14.54
N VAL A 85 -3.18 8.25 -13.28
CA VAL A 85 -1.89 8.47 -12.61
C VAL A 85 -1.21 7.13 -12.38
N SER A 86 0.04 7.00 -12.84
CA SER A 86 0.87 5.83 -12.58
C SER A 86 1.72 6.04 -11.32
N LEU A 87 1.71 5.05 -10.43
CA LEU A 87 2.46 5.03 -9.18
C LEU A 87 3.25 3.71 -9.10
N PRO A 88 4.53 3.73 -8.72
CA PRO A 88 5.32 2.50 -8.61
C PRO A 88 4.81 1.60 -7.48
N LEU A 89 4.35 2.20 -6.38
CA LEU A 89 3.87 1.53 -5.18
C LEU A 89 2.65 2.25 -4.62
N TRP A 90 1.73 1.49 -4.03
CA TRP A 90 0.58 2.03 -3.30
C TRP A 90 0.29 1.20 -2.05
N ARG A 91 -0.09 1.87 -0.96
CA ARG A 91 -0.55 1.27 0.30
C ARG A 91 -1.87 1.93 0.69
N GLY A 92 -2.85 1.13 1.05
CA GLY A 92 -4.14 1.61 1.57
C GLY A 92 -4.68 0.72 2.66
N ARG A 93 -5.63 1.23 3.46
CA ARG A 93 -6.31 0.42 4.47
C ARG A 93 -7.22 -0.58 3.77
N LEU A 94 -7.21 -1.83 4.21
CA LEU A 94 -8.10 -2.84 3.67
C LEU A 94 -9.58 -2.48 3.93
N SER A 95 -9.87 -1.81 5.04
CA SER A 95 -11.22 -1.33 5.39
C SER A 95 -11.78 -0.27 4.43
N ASP A 96 -10.91 0.39 3.67
CA ASP A 96 -11.32 1.43 2.72
C ASP A 96 -11.60 0.82 1.33
N VAL A 97 -11.36 -0.48 1.14
CA VAL A 97 -11.65 -1.18 -0.12
C VAL A 97 -13.12 -1.60 -0.14
N SER A 98 -13.87 -1.03 -1.08
CA SER A 98 -15.31 -1.30 -1.24
C SER A 98 -15.62 -2.38 -2.28
N GLY A 99 -14.64 -2.77 -3.10
CA GLY A 99 -14.78 -3.83 -4.10
C GLY A 99 -13.45 -4.17 -4.74
N TRP A 100 -13.32 -5.41 -5.22
CA TRP A 100 -12.15 -5.91 -5.93
C TRP A 100 -12.54 -6.99 -6.93
N ALA A 101 -11.68 -7.22 -7.93
CA ALA A 101 -11.80 -8.34 -8.85
C ALA A 101 -10.42 -8.95 -9.12
N LEU A 102 -10.39 -10.15 -9.73
CA LEU A 102 -9.15 -10.78 -10.16
C LEU A 102 -8.90 -10.52 -11.64
N GLY A 103 -7.65 -10.24 -12.00
CA GLY A 103 -7.24 -9.96 -13.37
C GLY A 103 -6.94 -8.49 -13.62
N ARG A 104 -6.80 -8.09 -14.89
CA ARG A 104 -6.65 -6.69 -15.30
C ARG A 104 -7.97 -6.21 -15.92
N PRO A 105 -8.40 -4.96 -15.67
CA PRO A 105 -9.51 -4.38 -16.42
C PRO A 105 -9.17 -4.37 -17.92
N GLN A 106 -10.14 -4.74 -18.76
CA GLN A 106 -10.07 -4.63 -20.23
C GLN A 106 -10.63 -3.28 -20.69
#